data_AF-A0A378AUB1-F1
#
_entry.id   AF-A0A378AUB1-F1
#
_cell.length_a   1.000
_cell.length_b   1.000
_cell.length_c   1.000
_cell.angle_alpha   90.00
_cell.angle_beta   90.00
_cell.angle_gamma   90.00
#
_symmetry.space_group_name_H-M   'P 1'
#
loop_
_entity.id
_entity.type
_entity.pdbx_description
1 polymer ?
#
loop_
_entity_poly.entity_id
_entity_poly.type
_entity_poly.pdbx_seq_one_letter_code
_entity_poly.pdbx_strand_id
1 'polypeptide(L)'
;MKISDGNWLIQPGLNLIQPVQVYEVEQQGNEMVVYAAPRDVRERVWQLDTPLFTLRFFSPQEGIIGVRMEHFQGALDNGPHYPLNVQKDVHVEIENTAGFAELKSGSLSVRVD
;
A
#
# COMPACT_ATOMS: atom_id res chain seq x y z
N MET A 1 -20.17 0.83 8.50
CA MET A 1 -20.18 -0.30 7.54
C MET A 1 -19.78 -1.57 8.27
N LYS A 2 -20.49 -2.69 8.07
CA LYS A 2 -20.08 -4.00 8.59
C LYS A 2 -19.45 -4.80 7.44
N ILE A 3 -18.28 -5.39 7.66
CA ILE A 3 -17.53 -6.16 6.64
C ILE A 3 -17.53 -7.64 7.01
N SER A 4 -17.12 -7.96 8.25
CA SER A 4 -17.19 -9.31 8.80
C SER A 4 -18.55 -9.61 9.41
N ASP A 5 -18.88 -10.89 9.49
CA ASP A 5 -19.98 -11.47 10.27
C ASP A 5 -19.40 -12.41 11.34
N GLY A 6 -19.07 -11.83 12.50
CA GLY A 6 -18.26 -12.50 13.51
C GLY A 6 -16.83 -12.76 13.04
N ASN A 7 -16.19 -13.80 13.58
CA ASN A 7 -14.82 -14.17 13.24
C ASN A 7 -14.71 -15.03 11.97
N TRP A 8 -15.78 -15.75 11.63
CA TRP A 8 -15.71 -16.87 10.68
C TRP A 8 -16.35 -16.59 9.34
N LEU A 9 -17.22 -15.56 9.26
CA LEU A 9 -18.00 -15.25 8.07
C LEU A 9 -17.76 -13.83 7.61
N ILE A 10 -18.11 -13.60 6.34
CA ILE A 10 -18.15 -12.29 5.69
C ILE A 10 -19.63 -11.93 5.51
N GLN A 11 -19.97 -10.64 5.58
CA GLN A 11 -21.35 -10.19 5.36
C GLN A 11 -21.86 -10.65 3.98
N PRO A 12 -23.13 -11.12 3.88
CA PRO A 12 -23.71 -11.55 2.61
C PRO A 12 -23.60 -10.51 1.51
N GLY A 13 -23.17 -10.93 0.32
CA GLY A 13 -23.02 -10.06 -0.85
C GLY A 13 -21.69 -9.29 -0.95
N LEU A 14 -20.76 -9.48 -0.01
CA LEU A 14 -19.41 -8.91 -0.11
C LEU A 14 -18.40 -9.93 -0.63
N ASN A 15 -17.58 -9.50 -1.59
CA ASN A 15 -16.38 -10.21 -2.03
C ASN A 15 -15.16 -9.41 -1.58
N LEU A 16 -14.18 -10.08 -0.95
CA LEU A 16 -12.98 -9.44 -0.43
C LEU A 16 -11.75 -9.91 -1.21
N ILE A 17 -10.90 -8.95 -1.56
CA ILE A 17 -9.53 -9.16 -2.01
C ILE A 17 -8.61 -8.40 -1.05
N GLN A 18 -7.47 -8.98 -0.70
CA GLN A 18 -6.57 -8.46 0.33
C GLN A 18 -5.13 -8.51 -0.17
N PRO A 19 -4.26 -7.53 0.10
CA PRO A 19 -2.84 -7.62 -0.26
C PRO A 19 -2.13 -8.60 0.69
N VAL A 20 -1.95 -9.86 0.27
CA VAL A 20 -1.42 -10.94 1.13
C VAL A 20 0.04 -11.30 0.84
N GLN A 21 0.58 -10.90 -0.32
CA GLN A 21 1.96 -11.19 -0.68
C GLN A 21 2.60 -10.00 -1.41
N VAL A 22 3.78 -9.59 -0.96
CA VAL A 22 4.65 -8.68 -1.71
C VAL A 22 5.14 -9.37 -2.99
N TYR A 23 4.84 -8.77 -4.14
CA TYR A 23 5.36 -9.17 -5.45
C TYR A 23 6.63 -8.39 -5.78
N GLU A 24 6.60 -7.07 -5.58
CA GLU A 24 7.69 -6.18 -5.94
C GLU A 24 7.69 -4.92 -5.06
N VAL A 25 8.88 -4.37 -4.84
CA VAL A 25 9.11 -3.14 -4.06
C VAL A 25 9.96 -2.20 -4.90
N GLU A 26 9.49 -0.98 -5.09
CA GLU A 26 10.17 0.07 -5.83
C GLU A 26 10.37 1.31 -4.96
N GLN A 27 11.54 1.94 -5.12
CA GLN A 27 11.76 3.28 -4.60
C GLN A 27 11.52 4.31 -5.72
N GLN A 28 10.63 5.27 -5.48
CA GLN A 28 10.31 6.36 -6.40
C GLN A 28 10.63 7.69 -5.70
N GLY A 29 11.88 8.12 -5.78
CA GLY A 29 12.36 9.29 -5.06
C GLY A 29 12.31 9.08 -3.54
N ASN A 30 11.52 9.91 -2.85
CA ASN A 30 11.29 9.84 -1.40
C ASN A 30 10.02 9.01 -1.04
N GLU A 31 9.57 8.17 -1.96
CA GLU A 31 8.40 7.31 -1.76
C GLU A 31 8.79 5.84 -1.96
N MET A 32 8.16 4.97 -1.18
CA MET A 32 8.25 3.52 -1.33
C MET A 32 6.94 3.00 -1.91
N VAL A 33 7.02 2.27 -3.01
CA VAL A 33 5.89 1.63 -3.67
C VAL A 33 5.98 0.12 -3.50
N VAL A 34 4.92 -0.51 -3.02
CA VAL A 34 4.81 -1.95 -2.85
C VAL A 34 3.67 -2.47 -3.70
N TYR A 35 3.98 -3.42 -4.59
CA TYR A 35 3.00 -4.16 -5.37
C TYR A 35 2.64 -5.44 -4.62
N ALA A 36 1.38 -5.57 -4.21
CA ALA A 36 0.94 -6.68 -3.37
C ALA A 36 -0.21 -7.47 -4.01
N ALA A 37 -0.01 -8.78 -4.15
CA ALA A 37 -0.96 -9.69 -4.77
C ALA A 37 -1.97 -10.26 -3.76
N PRO A 38 -3.18 -10.63 -4.22
CA PRO A 38 -4.21 -11.21 -3.37
C PRO A 38 -4.14 -12.72 -3.17
N ARG A 39 -3.04 -13.32 -3.63
CA ARG A 39 -2.76 -14.76 -3.53
C ARG A 39 -1.26 -15.01 -3.69
N ASP A 40 -0.87 -16.27 -3.59
CA ASP A 40 0.49 -16.70 -3.93
C ASP A 40 0.78 -16.49 -5.43
N VAL A 41 1.78 -15.67 -5.74
CA VAL A 41 2.22 -15.34 -7.10
C VAL A 41 3.72 -15.61 -7.34
N ARG A 42 4.34 -16.45 -6.49
CA ARG A 42 5.77 -16.80 -6.62
C ARG A 42 6.08 -17.51 -7.94
N GLU A 43 5.16 -18.34 -8.42
CA GLU A 43 5.30 -19.03 -9.69
C GLU A 43 4.70 -18.22 -10.85
N ARG A 44 5.39 -18.23 -12.00
CA ARG A 44 4.98 -17.46 -13.19
C ARG A 44 3.56 -17.76 -13.67
N VAL A 45 3.09 -18.99 -13.48
CA VAL A 45 1.73 -19.40 -13.87
C VAL A 45 0.64 -18.64 -13.09
N TRP A 46 0.97 -18.15 -11.89
CA TRP A 46 0.03 -17.41 -11.03
C TRP A 46 0.14 -15.89 -11.14
N GLN A 47 1.08 -15.37 -11.94
CA GLN A 47 1.35 -13.93 -12.12
C GLN A 47 0.39 -13.24 -13.11
N LEU A 48 -0.69 -13.92 -13.52
CA LEU A 48 -1.71 -13.43 -14.45
C LEU A 48 -3.11 -13.78 -13.95
N ASP A 49 -4.16 -13.20 -14.56
CA ASP A 49 -5.56 -13.37 -14.15
C ASP A 49 -5.81 -13.12 -12.65
N THR A 50 -5.14 -12.10 -12.10
CA THR A 50 -5.27 -11.72 -10.70
C THR A 50 -5.20 -10.21 -10.52
N PRO A 51 -6.00 -9.61 -9.61
CA PRO A 51 -5.82 -8.21 -9.22
C PRO A 51 -4.45 -7.95 -8.59
N LEU A 52 -4.04 -6.69 -8.52
CA LEU A 52 -2.81 -6.27 -7.84
C LEU A 52 -3.04 -4.95 -7.12
N PHE A 53 -2.69 -4.88 -5.83
CA PHE A 53 -2.73 -3.64 -5.08
C PHE A 53 -1.46 -2.84 -5.32
N THR A 54 -1.60 -1.53 -5.47
CA THR A 54 -0.47 -0.59 -5.43
C THR A 54 -0.53 0.15 -4.10
N LEU A 55 0.46 -0.09 -3.23
CA LEU A 55 0.61 0.61 -1.96
C LEU A 55 1.72 1.63 -2.11
N ARG A 56 1.44 2.90 -1.81
CA ARG A 56 2.41 3.99 -1.84
C ARG A 56 2.57 4.56 -0.44
N PHE A 57 3.79 4.56 0.04
CA PHE A 57 4.22 5.12 1.31
C PHE A 57 5.03 6.38 1.05
N PHE A 58 4.66 7.48 1.69
CA PHE A 58 5.30 8.78 1.54
C PHE A 58 5.22 9.56 2.85
N SER A 59 5.97 10.66 2.98
CA SER A 59 5.94 11.48 4.19
C SER A 59 5.60 12.94 3.86
N PRO A 60 4.41 13.45 4.23
CA PRO A 60 4.05 14.84 3.98
C PRO A 60 4.67 15.82 4.97
N GLN A 61 5.09 15.34 6.15
CA GLN A 61 5.84 16.06 7.20
C GLN A 61 6.64 15.06 8.02
N GLU A 62 7.72 15.50 8.68
CA GLU A 62 8.52 14.65 9.58
C GLU A 62 7.63 13.97 10.64
N GLY A 63 7.79 12.65 10.80
CA GLY A 63 7.01 11.86 11.76
C GLY A 63 5.58 11.53 11.31
N ILE A 64 5.22 11.84 10.06
CA ILE A 64 3.93 11.45 9.44
C ILE A 64 4.20 10.53 8.25
N ILE A 65 3.53 9.38 8.22
CA ILE A 65 3.53 8.47 7.07
C ILE A 65 2.15 8.48 6.43
N GLY A 66 2.11 8.90 5.18
CA GLY A 66 0.98 8.71 4.28
C GLY A 66 0.99 7.29 3.73
N VAL A 67 -0.15 6.61 3.82
CA VAL A 67 -0.37 5.27 3.24
C VAL A 67 -1.50 5.39 2.24
N ARG A 68 -1.20 5.18 0.96
CA ARG A 68 -2.21 5.15 -0.12
C ARG A 68 -2.29 3.73 -0.66
N MET A 69 -3.48 3.11 -0.54
CA MET A 69 -3.76 1.78 -1.07
C MET A 69 -4.74 1.89 -2.23
N GLU A 70 -4.37 1.39 -3.41
CA GLU A 70 -5.15 1.58 -4.63
C GLU A 70 -5.44 0.26 -5.35
N HIS A 71 -6.61 0.19 -5.99
CA HIS A 71 -7.00 -0.89 -6.88
C HIS A 71 -7.04 -0.43 -8.34
N PHE A 72 -7.95 0.47 -8.69
CA PHE A 72 -8.02 1.07 -10.03
C PHE A 72 -7.67 2.55 -9.99
N GLN A 73 -6.65 2.94 -10.76
CA GLN A 73 -6.21 4.34 -10.89
C GLN A 73 -6.90 5.10 -12.04
N GLY A 74 -7.77 4.42 -12.82
CA GLY A 74 -8.55 5.03 -13.90
C GLY A 74 -9.86 5.70 -13.47
N ALA A 75 -10.17 5.70 -12.17
CA ALA A 75 -11.37 6.36 -11.65
C ALA A 75 -11.23 7.90 -11.71
N LEU A 76 -12.36 8.60 -11.81
CA LEU A 76 -12.38 10.06 -11.73
C LEU A 76 -12.03 10.52 -10.32
N ASP A 77 -10.96 11.30 -10.17
CA ASP A 77 -10.54 11.91 -8.90
C ASP A 77 -10.93 13.39 -8.89
N ASN A 78 -12.22 13.67 -8.72
CA ASN A 78 -12.75 15.03 -8.68
C ASN A 78 -12.54 15.64 -7.29
N GLY A 79 -12.11 16.90 -7.24
CA GLY A 79 -12.00 17.67 -6.00
C GLY A 79 -13.35 18.17 -5.44
N PRO A 80 -13.31 18.94 -4.33
CA PRO A 80 -12.11 19.45 -3.67
C PRO A 80 -11.43 18.40 -2.77
N HIS A 81 -10.11 18.48 -2.68
CA HIS A 81 -9.32 17.73 -1.69
C HIS A 81 -9.09 18.59 -0.45
N TYR A 82 -8.73 17.96 0.67
CA TYR A 82 -8.34 18.69 1.87
C TYR A 82 -7.14 19.62 1.59
N PRO A 83 -7.11 20.83 2.17
CA PRO A 83 -6.01 21.77 2.01
C PRO A 83 -4.82 21.36 2.91
N LEU A 84 -4.19 20.23 2.60
CA LEU A 84 -3.09 19.67 3.37
C LEU A 84 -1.78 20.43 3.12
N ASN A 85 -1.04 20.72 4.19
CA ASN A 85 0.32 21.26 4.11
C ASN A 85 1.32 20.13 3.85
N VAL A 86 1.47 19.76 2.57
CA VAL A 86 2.38 18.70 2.12
C VAL A 86 3.74 19.31 1.77
N GLN A 87 4.78 18.89 2.48
CA GLN A 87 6.17 19.21 2.15
C GLN A 87 6.72 18.17 1.16
N LYS A 88 7.43 18.61 0.12
CA LYS A 88 8.00 17.71 -0.90
C LYS A 88 9.33 17.10 -0.50
N ASP A 89 10.08 17.80 0.35
CA ASP A 89 11.48 17.49 0.65
C ASP A 89 11.66 16.95 2.09
N VAL A 90 10.66 16.24 2.61
CA VAL A 90 10.77 15.57 3.90
C VAL A 90 11.84 14.48 3.78
N HIS A 91 12.80 14.49 4.69
CA HIS A 91 13.82 13.45 4.75
C HIS A 91 13.18 12.12 5.17
N VAL A 92 13.40 11.10 4.37
CA VAL A 92 12.99 9.72 4.65
C VAL A 92 14.15 8.76 4.43
N GLU A 93 14.17 7.70 5.21
CA GLU A 93 15.06 6.54 5.02
C GLU A 93 14.21 5.42 4.41
N ILE A 94 14.69 4.80 3.33
CA ILE A 94 14.03 3.66 2.68
C ILE A 94 15.01 2.49 2.67
N GLU A 95 14.57 1.36 3.22
CA GLU A 95 15.33 0.12 3.25
C GLU A 95 14.52 -0.99 2.58
N ASN A 96 15.13 -1.67 1.61
CA ASN A 96 14.54 -2.81 0.92
C ASN A 96 15.48 -4.01 1.04
N THR A 97 15.10 -4.98 1.86
CA THR A 97 15.89 -6.18 2.16
C THR A 97 15.18 -7.43 1.64
N ALA A 98 15.81 -8.60 1.82
CA ALA A 98 15.19 -9.88 1.49
C ALA A 98 14.03 -10.27 2.43
N GLY A 99 13.87 -9.62 3.59
CA GLY A 99 12.87 -9.99 4.59
C GLY A 99 11.88 -8.89 4.95
N PHE A 100 12.09 -7.66 4.46
CA PHE A 100 11.13 -6.57 4.63
C PHE A 100 11.45 -5.40 3.70
N ALA A 101 10.45 -4.55 3.48
CA ALA A 101 10.59 -3.21 2.94
C ALA A 101 10.09 -2.19 3.98
N GLU A 102 10.89 -1.17 4.28
CA GLU A 102 10.61 -0.16 5.30
C GLU A 102 10.81 1.25 4.77
N LEU A 103 9.87 2.15 5.09
CA LEU A 103 10.02 3.60 4.93
C LEU A 103 9.91 4.26 6.30
N LYS A 104 10.84 5.17 6.60
CA LYS A 104 10.93 5.85 7.89
C LYS A 104 10.98 7.37 7.71
N SER A 105 10.23 8.08 8.53
CA SER A 105 10.19 9.54 8.63
C SER A 105 10.38 9.95 10.09
N GLY A 106 11.51 10.58 10.42
CA GLY A 106 11.88 10.86 11.81
C GLY A 106 12.00 9.56 12.63
N SER A 107 11.20 9.44 13.70
CA SER A 107 11.15 8.24 14.55
C SER A 107 10.05 7.24 14.18
N LEU A 108 9.21 7.54 13.18
CA LEU A 108 8.10 6.68 12.77
C LEU A 108 8.48 5.91 11.50
N SER A 109 8.20 4.60 11.46
CA SER A 109 8.37 3.78 10.26
C SER A 109 7.12 2.97 9.92
N VAL A 110 7.03 2.59 8.64
CA VAL A 110 6.09 1.60 8.12
C VAL A 110 6.89 0.48 7.48
N ARG A 111 6.60 -0.75 7.91
CA ARG A 111 7.28 -1.95 7.43
C ARG A 111 6.30 -2.95 6.84
N VAL A 112 6.67 -3.52 5.71
CA VAL A 112 5.98 -4.63 5.06
C VAL A 112 6.95 -5.81 5.06
N ASP A 113 6.51 -6.94 5.61
CA ASP A 113 7.29 -8.19 5.69
C ASP A 113 7.08 -9.05 4.42
#